data_AF-A0A1R1YEU8-F1
#
_entry.id   AF-A0A1R1YEU8-F1
#
_cell.length_a   1.000
_cell.length_b   1.000
_cell.length_c   1.000
_cell.angle_alpha   90.00
_cell.angle_beta   90.00
_cell.angle_gamma   90.00
#
_symmetry.space_group_name_H-M   'P 1'
#
loop_
_entity.id
_entity.type
_entity.pdbx_description
1 polymer ?
#
loop_
_entity_poly.entity_id
_entity_poly.type
_entity_poly.pdbx_seq_one_letter_code
_entity_poly.pdbx_strand_id
1 'polypeptide(L)'
;MSDETLQKIEELTEKVNQLLLARATAPVPAPVPAPVAVAVTETEDEFITTRAPTTDLKVYPKLIEALPSIEEEFYRTPMTEEERRDAIYTCPRSSFMNYLPPPLNDSASAAVKKADSTLHGIQVALAQATRPIDYYVHRIIQENPGIPADDPRFLFADTMRFLLSDIAATVTQGRLDNLHKGMDLPGKPQQLVESDI
;
A
#
# COMPACT_ATOMS: atom_id res chain seq x y z
N MET A 1 50.18 -14.48 -10.26
CA MET A 1 49.27 -15.50 -10.83
C MET A 1 50.12 -16.71 -11.16
N SER A 2 49.71 -17.91 -10.75
CA SER A 2 50.48 -19.13 -11.02
C SER A 2 50.12 -19.70 -12.40
N ASP A 3 51.05 -20.40 -13.03
CA ASP A 3 50.79 -21.06 -14.33
C ASP A 3 49.60 -22.02 -14.25
N GLU A 4 49.38 -22.66 -13.10
CA GLU A 4 48.20 -23.51 -12.84
C GLU A 4 46.87 -22.73 -12.93
N THR A 5 46.84 -21.47 -12.48
CA THR A 5 45.64 -20.63 -12.62
C THR A 5 45.40 -20.23 -14.07
N LEU A 6 46.45 -20.00 -14.86
CA LEU A 6 46.29 -19.70 -16.28
C LEU A 6 45.77 -20.91 -17.05
N GLN A 7 46.33 -22.09 -16.76
CA GLN A 7 45.95 -23.35 -17.38
C GLN A 7 44.49 -23.71 -17.13
N LYS A 8 44.00 -23.48 -15.90
CA LYS A 8 42.58 -23.68 -15.57
C LYS A 8 41.65 -22.72 -16.33
N ILE A 9 42.07 -21.48 -16.56
CA ILE A 9 41.28 -20.50 -17.31
C ILE A 9 41.21 -20.89 -18.79
N GLU A 10 42.32 -21.32 -19.38
CA GLU A 10 42.33 -21.82 -20.77
C GLU A 10 41.46 -23.08 -20.92
N GLU A 11 41.56 -24.03 -19.98
CA GLU A 11 40.73 -25.25 -19.99
C GLU A 11 39.23 -24.92 -19.86
N LEU A 12 38.87 -23.95 -19.01
CA LEU A 12 37.48 -23.52 -18.84
C LEU A 12 36.96 -22.85 -20.11
N THR A 13 37.81 -22.06 -20.76
CA THR A 13 37.47 -21.34 -22.00
C THR A 13 37.22 -22.34 -23.14
N GLU A 14 38.07 -23.37 -23.25
CA GLU A 14 37.90 -24.46 -24.22
C GLU A 14 36.57 -25.21 -23.99
N LYS A 15 36.25 -25.55 -22.73
CA LYS A 15 34.99 -26.24 -22.38
C LYS A 15 33.74 -25.41 -22.67
N VAL A 16 33.79 -24.09 -22.45
CA VAL A 16 32.67 -23.19 -22.78
C VAL A 16 32.47 -23.12 -24.30
N ASN A 17 33.54 -23.06 -25.08
CA ASN A 17 33.46 -23.06 -26.54
C ASN A 17 32.89 -24.39 -27.08
N GLN A 18 33.30 -25.52 -26.51
CA GLN A 18 32.75 -26.84 -26.83
C GLN A 18 31.24 -26.92 -26.54
N LEU A 19 30.78 -26.39 -25.40
CA LEU A 19 29.35 -26.34 -25.06
C LEU A 19 28.54 -25.42 -25.99
N LEU A 20 29.11 -24.29 -26.40
CA LEU A 20 28.49 -23.39 -27.37
C LEU A 20 28.34 -24.05 -28.74
N LEU A 21 29.36 -24.80 -29.19
CA LEU A 21 29.32 -25.54 -30.45
C LEU A 21 28.34 -26.72 -30.39
N ALA A 22 28.29 -27.45 -29.27
CA ALA A 22 27.33 -28.53 -29.04
C ALA A 22 25.87 -28.03 -29.01
N ARG A 23 25.62 -26.83 -28.46
CA ARG A 23 24.30 -26.18 -28.49
C ARG A 23 23.90 -25.73 -29.90
N ALA A 24 24.86 -25.26 -30.71
CA ALA A 24 24.60 -24.83 -32.08
C ALA A 24 24.38 -26.00 -33.05
N THR A 25 24.92 -27.18 -32.74
CA THR A 25 24.82 -28.39 -33.56
C THR A 25 23.78 -29.39 -33.05
N ALA A 26 23.13 -29.10 -31.92
CA ALA A 26 22.01 -29.88 -31.42
C ALA A 26 20.89 -29.89 -32.46
N PRO A 27 20.38 -31.06 -32.88
CA PRO A 27 19.26 -31.13 -33.81
C PRO A 27 18.04 -30.46 -33.18
N VAL A 28 17.37 -29.59 -33.93
CA VAL A 28 16.00 -29.18 -33.60
C VAL A 28 15.19 -30.48 -33.44
N PRO A 29 14.50 -30.70 -32.31
CA PRO A 29 13.64 -31.86 -32.19
C PRO A 29 12.62 -31.82 -33.33
N ALA A 30 12.56 -32.88 -34.11
CA ALA A 30 11.49 -33.11 -35.08
C ALA A 30 10.13 -32.89 -34.39
N PRO A 31 9.10 -32.39 -35.10
CA PRO A 31 7.80 -32.17 -34.50
C PRO A 31 7.32 -33.50 -33.94
N VAL A 32 7.24 -33.57 -32.61
CA VAL A 32 6.61 -34.68 -31.91
C VAL A 32 5.14 -34.67 -32.38
N PRO A 33 4.58 -35.79 -32.87
CA PRO A 33 3.16 -35.82 -33.16
C PRO A 33 2.42 -35.49 -31.87
N ALA A 34 1.55 -34.48 -31.95
CA ALA A 34 0.77 -34.01 -30.82
C ALA A 34 0.13 -35.21 -30.10
N PRO A 35 0.18 -35.30 -28.76
CA PRO A 35 -0.75 -36.16 -28.06
C PRO A 35 -2.13 -35.68 -28.47
N VAL A 36 -2.92 -36.59 -29.01
CA VAL A 36 -4.32 -36.38 -29.39
C VAL A 36 -4.96 -35.48 -28.35
N ALA A 37 -5.32 -34.27 -28.77
CA ALA A 37 -6.13 -33.38 -27.98
C ALA A 37 -7.45 -34.11 -27.73
N VAL A 38 -7.56 -34.75 -26.57
CA VAL A 38 -8.84 -34.81 -25.90
C VAL A 38 -9.14 -33.34 -25.62
N ALA A 39 -9.95 -32.75 -26.51
CA ALA A 39 -10.61 -31.50 -26.23
C ALA A 39 -11.47 -31.75 -24.98
N VAL A 40 -10.87 -31.54 -23.81
CA VAL A 40 -11.65 -31.06 -22.68
C VAL A 40 -12.03 -29.66 -23.10
N THR A 41 -13.21 -29.54 -23.68
CA THR A 41 -13.92 -28.28 -23.68
C THR A 41 -14.17 -27.96 -22.21
N GLU A 42 -13.22 -27.29 -21.56
CA GLU A 42 -13.58 -26.41 -20.46
C GLU A 42 -14.48 -25.37 -21.13
N THR A 43 -15.79 -25.57 -20.98
CA THR A 43 -16.72 -24.48 -21.18
C THR A 43 -16.29 -23.41 -20.18
N GLU A 44 -15.56 -22.41 -20.65
CA GLU A 44 -15.41 -21.17 -19.91
C GLU A 44 -16.85 -20.72 -19.62
N ASP A 45 -17.26 -20.90 -18.37
CA ASP A 45 -18.58 -20.52 -17.90
C ASP A 45 -18.73 -19.01 -18.17
N GLU A 46 -19.76 -18.64 -18.94
CA GLU A 46 -20.04 -17.26 -19.33
C GLU A 46 -20.17 -16.31 -18.11
N PHE A 47 -20.40 -16.88 -16.92
CA PHE A 47 -20.48 -16.16 -15.65
C PHE A 47 -19.20 -16.23 -14.80
N ILE A 48 -18.18 -16.97 -15.21
CA ILE A 48 -16.90 -17.06 -14.49
C ILE A 48 -15.82 -16.32 -15.29
N THR A 49 -15.57 -15.09 -14.88
CA THR A 49 -14.44 -14.32 -15.37
C THR A 49 -13.24 -14.54 -14.45
N THR A 50 -12.17 -15.13 -14.96
CA THR A 50 -10.88 -15.19 -14.26
C THR A 50 -10.30 -13.77 -14.20
N ARG A 51 -10.33 -13.12 -13.03
CA ARG A 51 -9.65 -11.84 -12.81
C ARG A 51 -8.14 -12.05 -13.00
N ALA A 52 -7.49 -11.22 -13.82
CA ALA A 52 -6.04 -11.29 -14.02
C ALA A 52 -5.31 -11.29 -12.67
N PRO A 53 -4.23 -12.09 -12.51
CA PRO A 53 -3.47 -12.08 -11.27
C PRO A 53 -2.91 -10.68 -11.02
N THR A 54 -3.24 -10.12 -9.86
CA THR A 54 -2.56 -8.95 -9.29
C THR A 54 -1.09 -9.33 -9.19
N THR A 55 -0.19 -8.60 -9.87
CA THR A 55 1.25 -8.84 -9.75
C THR A 55 1.69 -8.65 -8.30
N ASP A 56 2.22 -9.70 -7.68
CA ASP A 56 2.68 -9.63 -6.29
C ASP A 56 4.10 -9.06 -6.18
N LEU A 57 4.30 -8.11 -5.26
CA LEU A 57 5.63 -7.64 -4.88
C LEU A 57 6.30 -8.66 -3.97
N LYS A 58 7.33 -9.36 -4.48
CA LYS A 58 8.16 -10.23 -3.64
C LYS A 58 9.05 -9.38 -2.73
N VAL A 59 8.97 -9.60 -1.43
CA VAL A 59 9.85 -8.97 -0.45
C VAL A 59 11.28 -9.49 -0.66
N TYR A 60 12.25 -8.57 -0.74
CA TYR A 60 13.67 -8.88 -0.96
C TYR A 60 14.54 -8.20 0.11
N PRO A 61 15.78 -8.68 0.37
CA PRO A 61 16.58 -8.23 1.51
C PRO A 61 16.73 -6.70 1.64
N LYS A 62 17.00 -6.01 0.52
CA LYS A 62 17.14 -4.55 0.51
C LYS A 62 15.83 -3.81 0.81
N LEU A 63 14.67 -4.42 0.57
CA LEU A 63 13.38 -3.85 0.96
C LEU A 63 13.14 -3.99 2.46
N ILE A 64 13.51 -5.13 3.04
CA ILE A 64 13.44 -5.37 4.50
C ILE A 64 14.34 -4.39 5.24
N GLU A 65 15.55 -4.15 4.73
CA GLU A 65 16.47 -3.17 5.32
C GLU A 65 15.89 -1.74 5.32
N ALA A 66 15.21 -1.36 4.24
CA ALA A 66 14.61 -0.03 4.11
C ALA A 66 13.29 0.12 4.88
N LEU A 67 12.51 -0.96 5.01
CA LEU A 67 11.20 -1.02 5.66
C LEU A 67 11.13 -2.26 6.56
N PRO A 68 11.74 -2.25 7.75
CA PRO A 68 11.77 -3.41 8.63
C PRO A 68 10.37 -3.91 9.02
N SER A 69 9.39 -3.01 9.07
CA SER A 69 8.00 -3.35 9.37
C SER A 69 7.26 -4.14 8.27
N ILE A 70 7.88 -4.35 7.10
CA ILE A 70 7.23 -5.06 5.99
C ILE A 70 6.99 -6.55 6.28
N GLU A 71 7.77 -7.14 7.20
CA GLU A 71 7.60 -8.53 7.63
C GLU A 71 6.65 -8.66 8.83
N GLU A 72 6.26 -7.54 9.45
CA GLU A 72 5.36 -7.54 10.60
C GLU A 72 3.91 -7.73 10.17
N GLU A 73 3.15 -8.50 10.96
CA GLU A 73 1.72 -8.68 10.70
C GLU A 73 0.94 -7.41 11.08
N PHE A 74 0.69 -6.56 10.08
CA PHE A 74 0.04 -5.25 10.20
C PHE A 74 -1.24 -5.25 11.06
N TYR A 75 -2.03 -6.33 11.03
CA TYR A 75 -3.30 -6.43 11.74
C TYR A 75 -3.20 -6.95 13.17
N ARG A 76 -2.06 -7.50 13.58
CA ARG A 76 -1.88 -8.17 14.88
C ARG A 76 -0.90 -7.47 15.79
N THR A 77 0.06 -6.74 15.23
CA THR A 77 1.09 -6.04 16.00
C THR A 77 0.74 -4.56 16.08
N PRO A 78 0.03 -4.09 17.12
CA PRO A 78 -0.18 -2.68 17.31
C PRO A 78 1.15 -2.02 17.68
N MET A 79 1.45 -0.88 17.06
CA MET A 79 2.56 -0.02 17.49
C MET A 79 2.32 0.44 18.94
N THR A 80 3.36 0.38 19.77
CA THR A 80 3.29 0.79 21.18
C THR A 80 2.96 2.29 21.30
N GLU A 81 2.45 2.71 22.45
CA GLU A 81 2.15 4.13 22.68
C GLU A 81 3.41 5.00 22.60
N GLU A 82 4.54 4.46 23.05
CA GLU A 82 5.85 5.10 23.01
C GLU A 82 6.34 5.28 21.56
N GLU A 83 6.35 4.22 20.75
CA GLU A 83 6.75 4.29 19.34
C GLU A 83 5.83 5.22 18.54
N ARG A 84 4.52 5.16 18.82
CA ARG A 84 3.55 6.07 18.22
C ARG A 84 3.85 7.51 18.58
N ARG A 85 4.15 7.75 19.85
CA ARG A 85 4.50 9.08 20.33
C ARG A 85 5.77 9.58 19.63
N ASP A 86 6.81 8.78 19.56
CA ASP A 86 8.05 9.20 18.93
C ASP A 86 7.84 9.51 17.44
N ALA A 87 7.15 8.63 16.69
CA ALA A 87 6.84 8.87 15.27
C ALA A 87 6.03 10.17 15.02
N ILE A 88 5.05 10.46 15.88
CA ILE A 88 4.12 11.59 15.71
C ILE A 88 4.70 12.90 16.26
N TYR A 89 5.37 12.86 17.40
CA TYR A 89 5.83 14.07 18.11
C TYR A 89 7.19 14.57 17.62
N THR A 90 7.99 13.74 16.95
CA THR A 90 9.18 14.22 16.20
C THR A 90 8.80 15.08 15.00
N CYS A 91 7.59 14.93 14.46
CA CYS A 91 7.12 15.71 13.32
C CYS A 91 6.30 16.92 13.79
N PRO A 92 6.54 18.16 13.30
CA PRO A 92 5.68 19.30 13.58
C PRO A 92 4.22 19.05 13.18
N ARG A 93 3.27 19.70 13.85
CA ARG A 93 1.86 19.64 13.44
C ARG A 93 1.64 20.62 12.29
N SER A 94 1.00 20.16 11.22
CA SER A 94 0.54 21.05 10.15
C SER A 94 -0.52 22.00 10.69
N SER A 95 -0.39 23.30 10.40
CA SER A 95 -1.33 24.34 10.85
C SER A 95 -2.73 24.18 10.26
N PHE A 96 -2.86 23.47 9.14
CA PHE A 96 -4.13 23.27 8.44
C PHE A 96 -4.93 22.07 8.94
N MET A 97 -4.34 21.19 9.75
CA MET A 97 -5.02 20.01 10.32
C MET A 97 -5.71 20.33 11.66
N ASN A 98 -6.56 21.35 11.65
CA ASN A 98 -7.44 21.69 12.79
C ASN A 98 -8.84 21.14 12.53
N TYR A 99 -9.03 19.85 12.78
CA TYR A 99 -10.35 19.25 12.70
C TYR A 99 -11.12 19.49 14.01
N LEU A 100 -12.30 20.11 13.90
CA LEU A 100 -13.29 20.18 14.97
C LEU A 100 -14.39 19.16 14.64
N PRO A 101 -14.45 18.02 15.34
CA PRO A 101 -15.53 17.06 15.13
C PRO A 101 -16.90 17.72 15.38
N PRO A 102 -17.95 17.33 14.65
CA PRO A 102 -19.32 17.72 15.00
C PRO A 102 -19.59 17.36 16.47
N PRO A 103 -20.15 18.28 17.27
CA PRO A 103 -20.45 18.01 18.66
C PRO A 103 -21.56 16.96 18.76
N LEU A 104 -21.45 16.07 19.75
CA LEU A 104 -22.52 15.15 20.08
C LEU A 104 -23.64 15.87 20.83
N ASN A 105 -24.90 15.52 20.54
CA ASN A 105 -26.02 15.96 21.36
C ASN A 105 -26.01 15.23 22.73
N ASP A 106 -26.31 15.96 23.80
CA ASP A 106 -26.42 15.42 25.16
C ASP A 106 -27.49 14.33 25.27
N SER A 107 -28.53 14.38 24.42
CA SER A 107 -29.61 13.38 24.37
C SER A 107 -29.21 12.04 23.73
N ALA A 108 -28.01 11.94 23.12
CA ALA A 108 -27.56 10.68 22.53
C ALA A 108 -27.37 9.59 23.59
N SER A 109 -27.74 8.35 23.25
CA SER A 109 -27.60 7.21 24.17
C SER A 109 -26.14 6.92 24.49
N ALA A 110 -25.88 6.26 25.63
CA ALA A 110 -24.52 5.89 26.03
C ALA A 110 -23.81 5.01 25.00
N ALA A 111 -24.55 4.13 24.31
CA ALA A 111 -24.02 3.30 23.23
C ALA A 111 -23.55 4.14 22.03
N VAL A 112 -24.35 5.13 21.63
CA VAL A 112 -24.02 6.07 20.53
C VAL A 112 -22.79 6.90 20.88
N LYS A 113 -22.73 7.45 22.11
CA LYS A 113 -21.56 8.22 22.58
C LYS A 113 -20.28 7.38 22.61
N LYS A 114 -20.37 6.10 23.02
CA LYS A 114 -19.23 5.19 23.00
C LYS A 114 -18.74 4.92 21.57
N ALA A 115 -19.65 4.61 20.66
CA ALA A 115 -19.31 4.38 19.26
C ALA A 115 -18.71 5.63 18.59
N ASP A 116 -19.30 6.80 18.83
CA ASP A 116 -18.75 8.07 18.33
C ASP A 116 -17.36 8.37 18.88
N SER A 117 -17.13 8.13 20.18
CA SER A 117 -15.81 8.32 20.79
C SER A 117 -14.75 7.44 20.14
N THR A 118 -15.08 6.18 19.81
CA THR A 118 -14.16 5.29 19.07
C THR A 118 -13.89 5.83 17.66
N LEU A 119 -14.92 6.21 16.91
CA LEU A 119 -14.77 6.76 15.56
C LEU A 119 -13.97 8.06 15.59
N HIS A 120 -14.23 8.94 16.56
CA HIS A 120 -13.47 10.16 16.77
C HIS A 120 -11.98 9.87 17.04
N GLY A 121 -11.68 8.87 17.88
CA GLY A 121 -10.31 8.43 18.11
C GLY A 121 -9.59 7.99 16.82
N ILE A 122 -10.28 7.26 15.94
CA ILE A 122 -9.76 6.87 14.62
C ILE A 122 -9.47 8.10 13.75
N GLN A 123 -10.38 9.08 13.72
CA GLN A 123 -10.15 10.33 12.96
C GLN A 123 -8.92 11.09 13.46
N VAL A 124 -8.74 11.18 14.78
CA VAL A 124 -7.57 11.83 15.38
C VAL A 124 -6.30 11.08 14.99
N ALA A 125 -6.31 9.74 15.03
CA ALA A 125 -5.17 8.94 14.60
C ALA A 125 -4.82 9.15 13.12
N LEU A 126 -5.83 9.20 12.23
CA LEU A 126 -5.64 9.48 10.80
C LEU A 126 -5.04 10.87 10.56
N ALA A 127 -5.55 11.89 11.27
CA ALA A 127 -5.00 13.25 11.18
C ALA A 127 -3.57 13.34 11.71
N GLN A 128 -3.22 12.55 12.73
CA GLN A 128 -1.85 12.49 13.23
C GLN A 128 -0.91 11.75 12.26
N ALA A 129 -1.40 10.72 11.57
CA ALA A 129 -0.64 9.95 10.60
C ALA A 129 -0.22 10.76 9.37
N THR A 130 -0.84 11.92 9.09
CA THR A 130 -0.37 12.82 8.03
C THR A 130 0.90 13.59 8.42
N ARG A 131 1.24 13.71 9.70
CA ARG A 131 2.37 14.53 10.15
C ARG A 131 3.73 14.05 9.64
N PRO A 132 4.06 12.74 9.67
CA PRO A 132 5.30 12.25 9.07
C PRO A 132 5.38 12.49 7.57
N ILE A 133 4.23 12.40 6.86
CA ILE A 133 4.16 12.64 5.41
C ILE A 133 4.47 14.12 5.11
N ASP A 134 3.82 15.03 5.83
CA ASP A 134 4.02 16.48 5.67
C ASP A 134 5.45 16.88 5.97
N TYR A 135 6.00 16.35 7.06
CA TYR A 135 7.36 16.64 7.46
C TYR A 135 8.39 16.06 6.48
N TYR A 136 8.14 14.88 5.92
CA TYR A 136 8.99 14.30 4.87
C TYR A 136 9.08 15.22 3.64
N VAL A 137 7.94 15.70 3.13
CA VAL A 137 7.89 16.64 2.00
C VAL A 137 8.60 17.95 2.34
N HIS A 138 8.34 18.49 3.54
CA HIS A 138 9.02 19.70 4.03
C HIS A 138 10.55 19.54 4.00
N ARG A 139 11.07 18.42 4.50
CA ARG A 139 12.51 18.13 4.52
C ARG A 139 13.11 18.08 3.12
N ILE A 140 12.44 17.42 2.18
CA ILE A 140 12.91 17.36 0.78
C ILE A 140 13.06 18.76 0.19
N ILE A 141 12.07 19.64 0.39
CA ILE A 141 12.09 21.02 -0.12
C ILE A 141 13.21 21.82 0.53
N GLN A 142 13.44 21.65 1.84
CA GLN A 142 14.53 22.33 2.54
C GLN A 142 15.91 21.88 2.06
N GLU A 143 16.09 20.58 1.82
CA GLU A 143 17.35 19.99 1.35
C GLU A 143 17.65 20.36 -0.12
N ASN A 144 16.61 20.50 -0.95
CA ASN A 144 16.74 20.96 -2.33
C ASN A 144 15.63 21.95 -2.72
N PRO A 145 15.83 23.27 -2.53
CA PRO A 145 14.83 24.28 -2.86
C PRO A 145 14.49 24.37 -4.36
N GLY A 146 15.34 23.85 -5.24
CA GLY A 146 15.11 23.83 -6.69
C GLY A 146 14.44 22.56 -7.21
N ILE A 147 13.97 21.69 -6.32
CA ILE A 147 13.26 20.46 -6.70
C ILE A 147 11.98 20.80 -7.49
N PRO A 148 11.71 20.11 -8.62
CA PRO A 148 10.53 20.41 -9.41
C PRO A 148 9.26 19.93 -8.69
N ALA A 149 8.14 20.61 -8.94
CA ALA A 149 6.86 20.32 -8.28
C ALA A 149 6.24 18.97 -8.68
N ASP A 150 6.66 18.39 -9.80
CA ASP A 150 6.24 17.08 -10.31
C ASP A 150 7.16 15.93 -9.86
N ASP A 151 8.04 16.16 -8.87
CA ASP A 151 8.89 15.10 -8.31
C ASP A 151 8.01 13.93 -7.81
N PRO A 152 8.32 12.68 -8.19
CA PRO A 152 7.51 11.51 -7.81
C PRO A 152 7.31 11.33 -6.31
N ARG A 153 8.21 11.85 -5.46
CA ARG A 153 8.08 11.79 -3.99
C ARG A 153 6.95 12.67 -3.50
N PHE A 154 6.69 13.80 -4.17
CA PHE A 154 5.56 14.66 -3.86
C PHE A 154 4.24 14.01 -4.27
N LEU A 155 4.20 13.39 -5.46
CA LEU A 155 3.03 12.62 -5.89
C LEU A 155 2.72 11.46 -4.94
N PHE A 156 3.74 10.71 -4.51
CA PHE A 156 3.57 9.65 -3.52
C PHE A 156 3.00 10.17 -2.20
N ALA A 157 3.59 11.23 -1.66
CA ALA A 157 3.14 11.83 -0.40
C ALA A 157 1.71 12.37 -0.50
N ASP A 158 1.37 13.04 -1.61
CA ASP A 158 0.03 13.57 -1.85
C ASP A 158 -1.00 12.44 -2.00
N THR A 159 -0.66 11.37 -2.72
CA THR A 159 -1.50 10.16 -2.82
C THR A 159 -1.75 9.54 -1.46
N MET A 160 -0.72 9.39 -0.62
CA MET A 160 -0.87 8.86 0.74
C MET A 160 -1.76 9.77 1.61
N ARG A 161 -1.59 11.10 1.53
CA ARG A 161 -2.48 12.06 2.22
C ARG A 161 -3.92 11.96 1.74
N PHE A 162 -4.13 11.81 0.43
CA PHE A 162 -5.46 11.68 -0.16
C PHE A 162 -6.17 10.40 0.33
N LEU A 163 -5.48 9.26 0.32
CA LEU A 163 -6.02 8.00 0.85
C LEU A 163 -6.39 8.10 2.34
N LEU A 164 -5.54 8.72 3.17
CA LEU A 164 -5.87 8.97 4.58
C LEU A 164 -7.09 9.90 4.73
N SER A 165 -7.22 10.90 3.86
CA SER A 165 -8.36 11.84 3.85
C SER A 165 -9.67 11.15 3.45
N ASP A 166 -9.64 10.26 2.47
CA ASP A 166 -10.80 9.47 2.04
C ASP A 166 -11.31 8.54 3.14
N ILE A 167 -10.39 7.84 3.83
CA ILE A 167 -10.72 7.04 5.01
C ILE A 167 -11.31 7.94 6.11
N ALA A 168 -10.71 9.10 6.37
CA ALA A 168 -11.21 10.04 7.39
C ALA A 168 -12.61 10.58 7.04
N ALA A 169 -12.90 10.84 5.77
CA ALA A 169 -14.22 11.23 5.28
C ALA A 169 -15.25 10.11 5.52
N THR A 170 -14.90 8.86 5.19
CA THR A 170 -15.74 7.68 5.47
C THR A 170 -16.06 7.55 6.96
N VAL A 171 -15.06 7.73 7.83
CA VAL A 171 -15.28 7.72 9.29
C VAL A 171 -16.18 8.89 9.72
N THR A 172 -16.02 10.07 9.12
CA THR A 172 -16.88 11.24 9.40
C THR A 172 -18.33 10.94 9.05
N GLN A 173 -18.57 10.33 7.88
CA GLN A 173 -19.91 9.93 7.47
C GLN A 173 -20.50 8.89 8.43
N GLY A 174 -19.71 7.89 8.84
CA GLY A 174 -20.14 6.89 9.82
C GLY A 174 -20.54 7.50 11.17
N ARG A 175 -19.89 8.59 11.60
CA ARG A 175 -20.28 9.34 12.81
C ARG A 175 -21.62 10.03 12.64
N LEU A 176 -21.85 10.68 11.50
CA LEU A 176 -23.12 11.32 11.18
C LEU A 176 -24.24 10.28 11.13
N ASP A 177 -24.05 9.18 10.41
CA ASP A 177 -25.05 8.12 10.26
C ASP A 177 -25.40 7.48 11.60
N ASN A 178 -24.39 7.18 12.43
CA ASN A 178 -24.59 6.62 13.76
C ASN A 178 -25.37 7.57 14.68
N LEU A 179 -25.12 8.88 14.59
CA LEU A 179 -25.86 9.88 15.34
C LEU A 179 -27.33 9.94 14.88
N HIS A 180 -27.57 9.99 13.57
CA HIS A 180 -28.93 10.04 13.01
C HIS A 180 -29.74 8.80 13.39
N LYS A 181 -29.17 7.61 13.21
CA LYS A 181 -29.83 6.35 13.58
C LYS A 181 -30.00 6.22 15.09
N GLY A 182 -28.98 6.59 15.86
CA GLY A 182 -28.99 6.47 17.32
C GLY A 182 -29.94 7.44 18.03
N MET A 183 -30.42 8.45 17.32
CA MET A 183 -31.39 9.45 17.80
C MET A 183 -32.78 9.31 17.15
N ASP A 184 -33.00 8.28 16.32
CA ASP A 184 -34.25 8.07 15.56
C ASP A 184 -34.73 9.32 14.79
N LEU A 185 -33.78 10.08 14.23
CA LEU A 185 -34.11 11.32 13.50
C LEU A 185 -34.87 10.99 12.20
N PRO A 186 -35.95 11.73 11.89
CA PRO A 186 -36.65 11.55 10.62
C PRO A 186 -35.79 12.05 9.44
N GLY A 187 -35.89 11.37 8.29
CA GLY A 187 -35.17 11.74 7.07
C GLY A 187 -33.88 10.95 6.85
N LYS A 188 -33.06 11.41 5.89
CA LYS A 188 -31.74 10.81 5.60
C LYS A 188 -30.65 11.55 6.37
N PRO A 189 -29.58 10.86 6.83
CA PRO A 189 -28.40 11.51 7.36
C PRO A 189 -27.80 12.50 6.37
N GLN A 190 -27.22 13.58 6.88
CA GLN A 190 -26.43 14.50 6.06
C GLN A 190 -25.26 13.75 5.40
N GLN A 191 -25.14 13.84 4.08
CA GLN A 191 -24.01 13.31 3.32
C GLN A 191 -22.91 14.36 3.18
N LEU A 192 -21.65 13.94 3.31
CA LEU A 192 -20.48 14.82 3.13
C LEU A 192 -20.11 15.04 1.66
N VAL A 193 -20.46 14.10 0.79
CA VAL A 193 -20.30 14.19 -0.66
C VAL A 193 -21.70 14.10 -1.25
N GLU A 194 -22.11 15.08 -2.04
CA GLU A 194 -23.34 14.97 -2.82
C GLU A 194 -23.19 13.74 -3.72
N SER A 195 -24.16 12.84 -3.66
CA SER A 195 -24.23 11.75 -4.63
C SER A 195 -24.41 12.40 -5.99
N ASP A 196 -23.37 12.42 -6.83
CA ASP A 196 -23.51 12.77 -8.24
C ASP A 196 -24.47 11.74 -8.86
N ILE A 197 -25.74 12.14 -9.01
CA ILE A 197 -26.78 11.42 -9.75
C ILE A 197 -26.72 11.88 -11.20
#